data_AF-A0AA41X0L8-F1
#
_entry.id   AF-A0AA41X0L8-F1
#
_cell.length_a   1.000
_cell.length_b   1.000
_cell.length_c   1.000
_cell.angle_alpha   90.00
_cell.angle_beta   90.00
_cell.angle_gamma   90.00
#
_symmetry.space_group_name_H-M   'P 1'
#
loop_
_entity.id
_entity.type
_entity.pdbx_description
1 polymer ?
#
loop_
_entity_poly.entity_id
_entity_poly.type
_entity_poly.pdbx_seq_one_letter_code
_entity_poly.pdbx_strand_id
1 'polypeptide(L)'
;GILQYLEDVPKEESLWEGDCFVFDNRVAVNHDLEKSHYEQCYACRLPITEEDKQSDKYEPGVSCPHCFGTHTDDQIARFRERE
;
A
#
# COMPACT_ATOMS: atom_id res chain seq x y z
N GLY A 1 19.20 -2.14 -9.47
CA GLY A 1 17.95 -2.56 -8.79
C GLY A 1 16.76 -1.99 -9.55
N ILE A 2 15.52 -2.34 -9.17
CA ILE A 2 14.34 -1.80 -9.87
C ILE A 2 14.31 -0.25 -9.84
N LEU A 3 14.70 0.38 -8.74
CA LEU A 3 14.76 1.85 -8.66
C LEU A 3 15.76 2.47 -9.64
N GLN A 4 16.96 1.89 -9.76
CA GLN A 4 17.95 2.31 -10.76
C GLN A 4 17.43 2.13 -12.19
N TYR A 5 16.64 1.08 -12.45
CA TYR A 5 16.04 0.86 -13.76
C TYR A 5 15.03 1.95 -14.11
N LEU A 6 14.17 2.34 -13.17
CA LEU A 6 13.20 3.42 -13.38
C LEU A 6 13.90 4.77 -13.59
N GLU A 7 15.05 4.99 -12.94
CA GLU A 7 15.89 6.19 -13.12
C GLU A 7 16.57 6.25 -14.49
N ASP A 8 17.14 5.13 -14.94
CA ASP A 8 17.98 5.09 -16.14
C ASP A 8 17.18 4.93 -17.45
N VAL A 9 15.99 4.33 -17.38
CA VAL A 9 15.19 3.96 -18.57
C VAL A 9 14.02 4.93 -18.75
N PRO A 10 13.91 5.63 -19.89
CA PRO A 10 12.75 6.46 -20.20
C PRO A 10 11.44 5.67 -20.16
N LYS A 11 10.36 6.31 -19.71
CA LYS A 11 9.05 5.67 -19.52
C LYS A 11 8.51 5.04 -20.81
N GLU A 12 8.80 5.63 -21.96
CA GLU A 12 8.38 5.15 -23.28
C GLU A 12 9.09 3.86 -23.70
N GLU A 13 10.27 3.59 -23.14
CA GLU A 13 11.09 2.40 -23.39
C GLU A 13 11.00 1.39 -22.24
N SER A 14 10.32 1.76 -21.16
CA SER A 14 10.14 0.93 -19.98
C SER A 14 9.26 -0.27 -20.28
N LEU A 15 9.70 -1.44 -19.82
CA LEU A 15 8.88 -2.66 -19.80
C LEU A 15 8.13 -2.82 -18.48
N TRP A 16 8.29 -1.88 -17.55
CA TRP A 16 7.64 -1.91 -16.25
C TRP A 16 6.31 -1.16 -16.30
N GLU A 17 5.24 -1.83 -15.87
CA GLU A 17 3.90 -1.25 -15.77
C GLU A 17 3.42 -1.25 -14.31
N GLY A 18 2.85 -0.13 -13.87
CA GLY A 18 2.37 0.06 -12.50
C GLY A 18 3.44 0.58 -11.54
N ASP A 19 3.15 0.49 -10.25
CA ASP A 19 4.01 1.06 -9.21
C ASP A 19 4.93 0.02 -8.55
N CYS A 20 6.10 0.47 -8.09
CA CYS A 20 7.07 -0.36 -7.39
C CYS A 20 6.95 -0.17 -5.87
N PHE A 21 6.68 -1.26 -5.13
CA PHE A 21 6.61 -1.21 -3.66
C PHE A 21 8.01 -1.25 -3.03
N VAL A 22 8.38 -0.16 -2.34
CA VAL A 22 9.64 0.01 -1.63
C VAL A 22 9.45 -0.32 -0.15
N PHE A 23 9.98 -1.46 0.28
CA PHE A 23 9.79 -2.01 1.62
C PHE A 23 10.33 -1.12 2.75
N ASP A 24 11.49 -0.47 2.55
CA ASP A 24 12.15 0.32 3.60
C ASP A 24 11.26 1.46 4.11
N ASN A 25 10.47 2.05 3.21
CA ASN A 25 9.55 3.14 3.52
C ASN A 25 8.07 2.73 3.46
N ARG A 26 7.77 1.48 3.07
CA ARG A 26 6.40 0.96 2.87
C ARG A 26 5.54 1.84 1.97
N VAL A 27 6.16 2.39 0.93
CA VAL A 27 5.51 3.24 -0.08
C VAL A 27 5.62 2.58 -1.44
N ALA A 28 4.63 2.80 -2.29
CA ALA A 28 4.76 2.54 -3.70
C ALA A 28 5.30 3.80 -4.39
N VAL A 29 6.15 3.62 -5.41
CA VAL A 29 6.65 4.69 -6.27
C VAL A 29 6.32 4.41 -7.72
N ASN A 30 6.00 5.47 -8.46
CA ASN A 30 5.77 5.38 -9.90
C ASN A 30 7.11 5.33 -10.67
N HIS A 31 7.04 5.30 -12.01
CA HIS A 31 8.22 5.32 -12.88
C HIS A 31 9.10 6.57 -12.66
N ASP A 32 8.48 7.69 -12.30
CA ASP A 32 9.16 8.97 -12.03
C ASP A 32 9.79 9.02 -10.62
N LEU A 33 9.79 7.88 -9.90
CA LEU A 33 10.25 7.73 -8.51
C LEU A 33 9.48 8.59 -7.50
N GLU A 34 8.30 9.05 -7.87
CA GLU A 34 7.41 9.80 -6.99
C GLU A 34 6.53 8.84 -6.19
N LYS A 35 6.21 9.22 -4.94
CA LYS A 35 5.32 8.44 -4.09
C LYS A 35 3.95 8.32 -4.76
N SER A 36 3.51 7.09 -4.99
CA SER A 36 2.19 6.85 -5.55
C SER A 36 1.10 6.98 -4.49
N HIS A 37 -0.15 6.97 -4.93
CA HIS A 37 -1.33 7.18 -4.07
C HIS A 37 -1.70 5.95 -3.23
N TYR A 38 -0.93 4.86 -3.33
CA TYR A 38 -1.16 3.65 -2.56
C TYR A 38 -0.42 3.67 -1.23
N GLU A 39 -1.15 3.34 -0.17
CA GLU A 39 -0.58 3.02 1.13
C GLU A 39 -0.86 1.58 1.50
N GLN A 40 -0.10 1.04 2.45
CA GLN A 40 -0.29 -0.35 2.87
C GLN A 40 -1.30 -0.42 4.02
N CYS A 41 -2.34 -1.25 3.89
CA CYS A 41 -3.16 -1.63 5.03
C CYS A 41 -2.33 -2.46 6.02
N TYR A 42 -2.31 -2.05 7.29
CA TYR A 42 -1.49 -2.71 8.31
C TYR A 42 -2.06 -4.04 8.81
N ALA A 43 -3.36 -4.29 8.57
CA ALA A 43 -4.02 -5.55 8.90
C ALA A 43 -3.78 -6.62 7.83
N CYS A 44 -4.08 -6.32 6.56
CA CYS A 44 -4.04 -7.31 5.47
C CYS A 44 -2.84 -7.19 4.51
N ARG A 45 -2.01 -6.15 4.64
CA ARG A 45 -0.84 -5.86 3.79
C ARG A 45 -1.14 -5.56 2.32
N LEU A 46 -2.40 -5.36 1.96
CA LEU A 46 -2.79 -4.93 0.62
C LEU A 46 -2.60 -3.41 0.45
N PRO A 47 -2.29 -2.94 -0.78
CA PRO A 47 -2.34 -1.53 -1.10
C PRO A 47 -3.78 -1.00 -1.00
N ILE A 48 -3.94 0.19 -0.46
CA ILE A 48 -5.19 0.93 -0.31
C ILE A 48 -5.01 2.34 -0.86
N THR A 49 -6.04 2.88 -1.50
CA THR A 49 -6.02 4.26 -2.00
C THR A 49 -6.52 5.25 -0.94
N GLU A 50 -6.42 6.55 -1.23
CA GLU A 50 -7.05 7.57 -0.39
C GLU A 50 -8.58 7.43 -0.34
N GLU A 51 -9.21 6.98 -1.43
CA GLU A 51 -10.65 6.69 -1.44
C GLU A 51 -11.00 5.51 -0.53
N ASP A 52 -10.17 4.47 -0.49
CA ASP A 52 -10.35 3.34 0.42
C ASP A 52 -10.34 3.80 1.88
N LYS A 53 -9.50 4.79 2.23
CA LYS A 53 -9.42 5.37 3.57
C LYS A 53 -10.64 6.19 3.97
N GLN A 54 -11.43 6.66 3.00
CA GLN A 54 -12.66 7.41 3.26
C GLN A 54 -13.87 6.51 3.53
N SER A 55 -13.72 5.19 3.32
CA SER A 55 -14.80 4.24 3.57
C SER A 55 -15.06 4.06 5.06
N ASP A 56 -16.33 3.85 5.44
CA ASP A 56 -16.73 3.44 6.80
C ASP A 56 -16.11 2.10 7.25
N LYS A 57 -15.54 1.34 6.29
CA LYS A 57 -14.84 0.07 6.51
C LYS A 57 -13.35 0.24 6.79
N TYR A 58 -12.84 1.47 6.79
CA TYR A 58 -11.47 1.77 7.09
C TYR A 58 -11.30 2.15 8.56
N GLU A 59 -10.42 1.44 9.23
CA GLU A 59 -9.95 1.77 10.57
C GLU A 59 -8.41 1.70 10.52
N PRO A 60 -7.69 2.82 10.73
CA PRO A 60 -6.23 2.85 10.73
C PRO A 60 -5.66 1.72 11.58
N GLY A 61 -4.66 1.00 11.05
CA GLY A 61 -4.05 -0.13 11.75
C GLY A 61 -4.85 -1.44 11.75
N VAL A 62 -6.18 -1.39 11.56
CA VAL A 62 -7.10 -2.47 11.95
C VAL A 62 -7.85 -3.09 10.77
N SER A 63 -8.38 -2.28 9.86
CA SER A 63 -9.13 -2.80 8.72
C SER A 63 -9.19 -1.82 7.55
N CYS A 64 -9.44 -2.35 6.36
CA CYS A 64 -9.71 -1.58 5.14
C CYS A 64 -10.87 -2.22 4.37
N PRO A 65 -11.41 -1.57 3.32
CA PRO A 65 -12.52 -2.10 2.53
C PRO A 65 -12.30 -3.51 1.98
N HIS A 66 -11.04 -3.88 1.73
CA HIS A 66 -10.64 -5.19 1.18
C HIS A 66 -10.62 -6.32 2.23
N CYS A 67 -10.42 -6.00 3.51
CA CYS A 67 -10.31 -7.00 4.59
C CYS A 67 -11.32 -6.80 5.73
N PHE A 68 -12.25 -5.86 5.58
CA PHE A 68 -13.29 -5.66 6.55
C PHE A 68 -14.13 -6.93 6.72
N GLY A 69 -14.27 -7.39 7.96
CA GLY A 69 -14.99 -8.63 8.29
C GLY A 69 -14.24 -9.93 7.96
N THR A 70 -12.99 -9.89 7.51
CA THR A 70 -12.20 -11.10 7.23
C THR A 70 -11.36 -11.57 8.43
N HIS A 71 -11.22 -10.74 9.45
CA HIS A 71 -10.42 -11.02 10.65
C HIS A 71 -11.30 -11.36 11.84
N THR A 72 -10.81 -12.21 12.74
CA THR A 72 -11.52 -12.56 13.98
C THR A 72 -11.45 -11.42 15.00
N ASP A 73 -12.36 -11.40 15.97
CA ASP A 73 -12.37 -10.38 17.03
C ASP A 73 -11.04 -10.33 17.80
N ASP A 74 -10.42 -11.48 18.08
CA ASP A 74 -9.09 -11.56 18.70
C ASP A 74 -7.99 -10.93 17.82
N GLN A 75 -8.06 -11.09 16.50
CA GLN A 75 -7.10 -10.47 15.58
C GLN A 75 -7.30 -8.95 15.54
N ILE A 76 -8.55 -8.50 15.50
CA ILE A 76 -8.92 -7.08 15.51
C ILE A 76 -8.42 -6.41 16.80
N ALA A 77 -8.64 -7.04 17.96
CA ALA A 77 -8.15 -6.54 19.25
C ALA A 77 -6.61 -6.35 19.23
N ARG A 78 -5.88 -7.37 18.74
CA ARG A 78 -4.42 -7.31 18.59
C ARG A 78 -3.92 -6.27 17.58
N PHE A 79 -4.74 -5.88 16.60
CA PHE A 79 -4.37 -4.83 15.67
C PHE A 79 -4.50 -3.45 16.31
N ARG A 80 -5.56 -3.22 17.08
CA ARG A 80 -5.81 -1.97 17.83
C ARG A 80 -4.75 -1.69 18.90
N GLU A 81 -4.21 -2.74 19.53
CA GLU A 81 -3.16 -2.62 20.55
C GLU A 81 -1.79 -2.18 20.00
N ARG A 82 -1.60 -2.09 18.68
CA ARG A 82 -0.31 -1.76 18.05
C ARG A 82 -0.09 -0.27 17.80
N GLU A 83 -1.11 0.57 17.99
CA GLU A 83 -0.99 2.03 17.95
C GLU A 83 -0.51 2.58 19.30
#